data_AF-C0MI57-F1
#
_entry.id   AF-C0MI57-F1
#
_cell.length_a   1.000
_cell.length_b   1.000
_cell.length_c   1.000
_cell.angle_alpha   90.00
_cell.angle_beta   90.00
_cell.angle_gamma   90.00
#
_symmetry.space_group_name_H-M   'P 1'
#
loop_
_entity.id
_entity.type
_entity.pdbx_description
1 polymer ?
#
loop_
_entity_poly.entity_id
_entity_poly.type
_entity_poly.pdbx_seq_one_letter_code
_entity_poly.pdbx_strand_id
1 'polypeptide(L)'
;MANEEVKDNAQLKATMLNCNLNPSVADDFAEFEATLAKIDCILQNKAPCDDEDSKAGGDAKEKINFDNLDVDKVRLKVKENRTVINRKSLEEDNEKQVKDMNQKSFMEQVEKDANDRAEARAKAEYEAELQRSQGNEAFRSQKYEKAILHYDKAIIKVKDSAITYCNRALCYIKLQNYKRALKDCQYVLEKLQERNLRAWLYQAHAYKGLKQDDKFEECVAKAREHNPKQLAYIDKYIKQLEA
;
A
#
# COMPACT_ATOMS: atom_id res chain seq x y z
N MET A 1 31.11 11.66 30.24
CA MET A 1 30.28 11.27 29.09
C MET A 1 30.32 9.76 28.81
N ALA A 2 31.47 9.08 28.85
CA ALA A 2 31.52 7.61 28.65
C ALA A 2 30.90 6.74 29.79
N ASN A 3 30.73 7.30 31.00
CA ASN A 3 30.20 6.55 32.16
C ASN A 3 28.66 6.58 32.31
N GLU A 4 27.95 7.37 31.50
CA GLU A 4 26.48 7.39 31.48
C GLU A 4 25.91 6.38 30.48
N GLU A 5 26.52 6.25 29.29
CA GLU A 5 26.07 5.30 28.25
C GLU A 5 26.19 3.82 28.66
N VAL A 6 27.17 3.48 29.50
CA VAL A 6 27.35 2.10 30.01
C VAL A 6 26.26 1.72 31.04
N LYS A 7 25.74 2.71 31.80
CA LYS A 7 24.65 2.49 32.77
C LYS A 7 23.31 2.29 32.08
N ASP A 8 23.04 3.03 31.01
CA ASP A 8 21.81 2.89 30.22
C ASP A 8 21.73 1.53 29.51
N ASN A 9 22.86 1.04 28.97
CA ASN A 9 22.90 -0.27 28.31
C ASN A 9 22.69 -1.45 29.28
N ALA A 10 23.18 -1.34 30.52
CA ALA A 10 22.95 -2.34 31.55
C ALA A 10 21.50 -2.35 32.04
N GLN A 11 20.86 -1.18 32.16
CA GLN A 11 19.45 -1.04 32.50
C GLN A 11 18.51 -1.51 31.37
N LEU A 12 18.88 -1.28 30.11
CA LEU A 12 18.18 -1.81 28.93
C LEU A 12 18.23 -3.34 28.85
N LYS A 13 19.40 -3.95 29.11
CA LYS A 13 19.52 -5.42 29.19
C LYS A 13 18.71 -6.03 30.33
N ALA A 14 18.69 -5.38 31.50
CA ALA A 14 17.91 -5.84 32.65
C ALA A 14 16.38 -5.72 32.43
N THR A 15 15.93 -4.70 31.71
CA THR A 15 14.50 -4.52 31.36
C THR A 15 14.06 -5.49 30.28
N MET A 16 14.91 -5.83 29.30
CA MET A 16 14.58 -6.85 28.29
C MET A 16 14.51 -8.27 28.88
N LEU A 17 15.33 -8.60 29.88
CA LEU A 17 15.29 -9.92 30.54
C LEU A 17 14.00 -10.13 31.36
N ASN A 18 13.46 -9.04 31.94
CA ASN A 18 12.19 -9.06 32.69
C ASN A 18 10.95 -9.21 31.80
N CYS A 19 11.08 -9.00 30.48
CA CYS A 19 9.96 -9.06 29.53
C CYS A 19 9.77 -10.43 28.86
N ASN A 20 10.46 -11.48 29.33
CA ASN A 20 10.28 -12.88 28.88
C ASN A 20 10.26 -13.03 27.34
N LEU A 21 11.19 -12.33 26.67
CA LEU A 21 11.42 -12.44 25.23
C LEU A 21 12.35 -13.61 24.94
N ASN A 22 12.06 -14.31 23.84
CA ASN A 22 12.66 -15.58 23.44
C ASN A 22 14.21 -15.47 23.34
N PRO A 23 15.00 -16.42 23.85
CA PRO A 23 16.47 -16.34 23.86
C PRO A 23 17.12 -16.19 22.47
N SER A 24 16.41 -16.59 21.41
CA SER A 24 16.84 -16.50 20.01
C SER A 24 17.09 -15.06 19.53
N VAL A 25 16.47 -14.04 20.13
CA VAL A 25 16.58 -12.64 19.65
C VAL A 25 17.85 -11.95 20.17
N ALA A 26 18.49 -12.51 21.22
CA ALA A 26 19.74 -11.98 21.75
C ALA A 26 20.94 -12.29 20.82
N ASP A 27 20.89 -13.42 20.12
CA ASP A 27 21.91 -13.83 19.15
C ASP A 27 21.85 -12.97 17.87
N ASP A 28 20.64 -12.62 17.41
CA ASP A 28 20.43 -11.75 16.24
C ASP A 28 21.01 -10.34 16.47
N PHE A 29 20.95 -9.82 17.70
CA PHE A 29 21.49 -8.50 18.03
C PHE A 29 23.03 -8.50 18.09
N ALA A 30 23.62 -9.59 18.59
CA ALA A 30 25.08 -9.75 18.59
C ALA A 30 25.64 -9.88 17.17
N GLU A 31 24.91 -10.55 16.26
CA GLU A 31 25.27 -10.63 14.85
C GLU A 31 25.16 -9.26 14.16
N PHE A 32 24.13 -8.48 14.50
CA PHE A 32 23.99 -7.10 14.04
C PHE A 32 25.14 -6.19 14.49
N GLU A 33 25.56 -6.25 15.75
CA GLU A 33 26.70 -5.45 16.24
C GLU A 33 28.02 -5.88 15.57
N ALA A 34 28.23 -7.17 15.32
CA ALA A 34 29.42 -7.67 14.65
C ALA A 34 29.52 -7.22 13.18
N THR A 35 28.38 -7.08 12.49
CA THR A 35 28.36 -6.57 11.11
C THR A 35 28.64 -5.08 11.03
N LEU A 36 28.13 -4.28 11.99
CA LEU A 36 28.46 -2.86 12.06
C LEU A 36 29.95 -2.61 12.31
N ALA A 37 30.57 -3.39 13.20
CA ALA A 37 32.02 -3.29 13.44
C ALA A 37 32.86 -3.60 12.19
N LYS A 38 32.41 -4.56 11.36
CA LYS A 38 33.05 -4.87 10.08
C LYS A 38 32.93 -3.73 9.07
N ILE A 39 31.76 -3.08 9.00
CA ILE A 39 31.54 -1.94 8.11
C ILE A 39 32.43 -0.75 8.52
N ASP A 40 32.54 -0.46 9.81
CA ASP A 40 33.39 0.63 10.31
C ASP A 40 34.88 0.38 10.02
N CYS A 41 35.35 -0.87 10.10
CA CYS A 41 36.73 -1.22 9.78
C CYS A 41 37.06 -0.98 8.30
N ILE A 42 36.11 -1.30 7.41
CA ILE A 42 36.21 -1.04 5.97
C ILE A 42 36.24 0.47 5.69
N LEU A 43 35.39 1.25 6.35
CA LEU A 43 35.34 2.70 6.16
C LEU A 43 36.61 3.41 6.65
N GLN A 44 37.30 2.85 7.64
CA GLN A 44 38.53 3.39 8.20
C GLN A 44 39.81 2.92 7.48
N ASN A 45 39.69 2.16 6.38
CA ASN A 45 40.82 1.61 5.61
C ASN A 45 41.87 0.88 6.46
N LYS A 46 41.45 0.19 7.53
CA LYS A 46 42.30 -0.78 8.23
C LYS A 46 42.06 -2.15 7.61
N ALA A 47 43.11 -2.80 7.13
CA ALA A 47 43.03 -4.18 6.65
C ALA A 47 42.53 -5.09 7.79
N PRO A 48 41.62 -6.04 7.54
CA PRO A 48 41.28 -7.06 8.53
C PRO A 48 42.51 -7.93 8.81
N CYS A 49 42.85 -8.13 10.09
CA CYS A 49 43.84 -9.13 10.49
C CYS A 49 43.35 -10.53 10.11
N ASP A 50 44.11 -11.15 9.23
CA ASP A 50 44.36 -12.57 8.96
C ASP A 50 43.33 -13.60 9.46
N ASP A 51 42.70 -14.29 8.50
CA ASP A 51 42.69 -15.75 8.50
C ASP A 51 43.00 -16.22 7.06
N GLU A 52 43.91 -17.19 7.00
CA GLU A 52 44.53 -17.83 5.84
C GLU A 52 43.53 -18.19 4.72
N ASP A 53 43.71 -17.62 3.53
CA ASP A 53 43.76 -18.45 2.33
C ASP A 53 44.38 -17.71 1.12
N SER A 54 45.41 -18.36 0.61
CA SER A 54 46.35 -17.88 -0.39
C SER A 54 45.80 -17.77 -1.82
N LYS A 55 45.99 -16.57 -2.42
CA LYS A 55 46.56 -16.27 -3.77
C LYS A 55 45.83 -15.12 -4.47
N ALA A 56 46.37 -13.91 -4.32
CA ALA A 56 46.19 -12.82 -5.27
C ALA A 56 47.56 -12.28 -5.69
N GLY A 57 48.02 -12.66 -6.88
CA GLY A 57 49.03 -11.91 -7.62
C GLY A 57 48.30 -10.93 -8.53
N GLY A 58 48.55 -9.63 -8.34
CA GLY A 58 47.96 -8.59 -9.18
C GLY A 58 48.58 -7.23 -8.90
N ASP A 59 49.39 -6.78 -9.85
CA ASP A 59 50.22 -5.57 -9.82
C ASP A 59 49.48 -4.29 -9.41
N ALA A 60 50.13 -3.50 -8.55
CA ALA A 60 49.71 -2.16 -8.17
C ALA A 60 49.69 -1.24 -9.40
N LYS A 61 48.51 -0.72 -9.77
CA LYS A 61 48.40 0.31 -10.82
C LYS A 61 48.46 1.70 -10.21
N GLU A 62 49.34 2.52 -10.77
CA GLU A 62 49.58 3.92 -10.43
C GLU A 62 48.29 4.75 -10.42
N LYS A 63 48.21 5.68 -9.46
CA LYS A 63 47.08 6.62 -9.32
C LYS A 63 47.07 7.60 -10.50
N ILE A 64 45.97 7.62 -11.25
CA ILE A 64 45.75 8.56 -12.35
C ILE A 64 45.39 9.93 -11.74
N ASN A 65 46.10 10.99 -12.16
CA ASN A 65 45.85 12.35 -11.69
C ASN A 65 44.70 12.97 -12.50
N PHE A 66 43.57 13.29 -11.84
CA PHE A 66 42.29 13.61 -12.50
C PHE A 66 42.22 15.04 -13.08
N ASP A 67 43.15 15.92 -12.71
CA ASP A 67 43.04 17.35 -13.04
C ASP A 67 43.34 17.68 -14.52
N ASN A 68 43.92 16.75 -15.29
CA ASN A 68 44.31 16.96 -16.70
C ASN A 68 43.75 15.88 -17.65
N LEU A 69 42.49 15.46 -17.46
CA LEU A 69 41.85 14.45 -18.31
C LEU A 69 41.07 15.11 -19.45
N ASP A 70 41.56 14.99 -20.69
CA ASP A 70 40.90 15.46 -21.92
C ASP A 70 39.65 14.59 -22.21
N VAL A 71 38.50 15.04 -21.72
CA VAL A 71 37.24 14.28 -21.64
C VAL A 71 36.76 13.79 -23.01
N ASP A 72 37.02 14.55 -24.07
CA ASP A 72 36.58 14.22 -25.44
C ASP A 72 37.41 13.11 -26.11
N LYS A 73 38.60 12.80 -25.58
CA LYS A 73 39.44 11.67 -26.05
C LYS A 73 39.28 10.40 -25.22
N VAL A 74 38.50 10.43 -24.13
CA VAL A 74 38.26 9.24 -23.29
C VAL A 74 37.25 8.32 -23.97
N ARG A 75 37.73 7.48 -24.88
CA ARG A 75 36.91 6.40 -25.46
C ARG A 75 36.89 5.22 -24.47
N LEU A 76 35.86 5.14 -23.65
CA LEU A 76 35.60 4.01 -22.76
C LEU A 76 35.41 2.73 -23.59
N LYS A 77 36.48 1.95 -23.77
CA LYS A 77 36.35 0.58 -24.26
C LYS A 77 35.95 -0.28 -23.07
N VAL A 78 34.68 -0.70 -23.06
CA VAL A 78 34.20 -1.76 -22.17
C VAL A 78 35.02 -3.01 -22.50
N LYS A 79 36.05 -3.28 -21.69
CA LYS A 79 36.91 -4.46 -21.91
C LYS A 79 36.14 -5.75 -21.58
N GLU A 80 35.22 -5.70 -20.62
CA GLU A 80 34.41 -6.84 -20.19
C GLU A 80 33.03 -6.37 -19.71
N ASN A 81 31.98 -7.09 -20.11
CA ASN A 81 30.63 -6.91 -19.58
C ASN A 81 30.62 -7.42 -18.13
N ARG A 82 30.46 -6.52 -17.16
CA ARG A 82 30.35 -6.86 -15.72
C ARG A 82 28.97 -7.37 -15.31
N THR A 83 28.11 -7.71 -16.26
CA THR A 83 26.96 -8.56 -15.96
C THR A 83 27.52 -9.90 -15.52
N VAL A 84 27.51 -10.16 -14.22
CA VAL A 84 27.78 -11.49 -13.64
C VAL A 84 26.57 -12.38 -13.95
N ILE A 85 26.29 -12.55 -15.24
CA ILE A 85 25.45 -13.60 -15.75
C ILE A 85 26.44 -14.70 -16.09
N ASN A 86 26.40 -15.77 -15.31
CA ASN A 86 27.22 -16.94 -15.49
C ASN A 86 27.03 -17.46 -16.92
N ARG A 87 28.02 -17.24 -17.80
CA ARG A 87 27.92 -17.60 -19.23
C ARG A 87 28.00 -19.10 -19.44
N LYS A 88 28.67 -19.84 -18.54
CA LYS A 88 28.77 -21.30 -18.60
C LYS A 88 27.44 -22.00 -18.31
N SER A 89 26.60 -21.46 -17.43
CA SER A 89 25.22 -21.95 -17.25
C SER A 89 24.29 -21.64 -18.42
N LEU A 90 24.71 -20.82 -19.40
CA LEU A 90 23.94 -20.60 -20.64
C LEU A 90 24.42 -21.50 -21.79
N GLU A 91 25.68 -21.93 -21.78
CA GLU A 91 26.25 -22.73 -22.86
C GLU A 91 26.10 -24.24 -22.63
N GLU A 92 26.11 -24.73 -21.39
CA GLU A 92 25.88 -26.16 -21.08
C GLU A 92 24.38 -26.52 -20.94
N ASP A 93 23.51 -25.54 -20.72
CA ASP A 93 22.04 -25.74 -20.67
C ASP A 93 21.37 -25.50 -22.05
N ASN A 94 22.09 -24.99 -23.04
CA ASN A 94 21.54 -24.76 -24.39
C ASN A 94 21.23 -26.04 -25.17
N GLU A 95 21.74 -27.20 -24.76
CA GLU A 95 21.36 -28.51 -25.32
C GLU A 95 20.38 -29.29 -24.44
N LYS A 96 20.19 -28.88 -23.18
CA LYS A 96 19.19 -29.47 -22.28
C LYS A 96 17.97 -28.56 -22.20
N GLN A 97 17.19 -28.62 -23.28
CA GLN A 97 15.84 -28.07 -23.33
C GLN A 97 15.79 -26.56 -23.02
N VAL A 98 16.16 -25.76 -24.02
CA VAL A 98 15.21 -24.70 -24.42
C VAL A 98 13.93 -25.42 -24.83
N LYS A 99 13.14 -25.86 -23.84
CA LYS A 99 11.71 -26.00 -24.02
C LYS A 99 11.28 -24.57 -24.25
N ASP A 100 11.32 -24.14 -25.50
CA ASP A 100 10.36 -23.17 -25.98
C ASP A 100 9.03 -23.70 -25.48
N MET A 101 8.54 -23.15 -24.37
CA MET A 101 7.19 -23.43 -23.91
C MET A 101 6.35 -23.06 -25.12
N ASN A 102 5.83 -24.09 -25.81
CA ASN A 102 5.05 -23.91 -27.02
C ASN A 102 4.09 -22.77 -26.74
N GLN A 103 4.06 -21.74 -27.60
CA GLN A 103 3.28 -20.52 -27.38
C GLN A 103 1.88 -20.81 -26.84
N LYS A 104 1.28 -21.92 -27.29
CA LYS A 104 0.02 -22.48 -26.80
C LYS A 104 -0.01 -22.79 -25.29
N SER A 105 1.01 -23.44 -24.73
CA SER A 105 1.12 -23.77 -23.31
C SER A 105 1.32 -22.54 -22.42
N PHE A 106 2.07 -21.54 -22.90
CA PHE A 106 2.17 -20.25 -22.20
C PHE A 106 0.82 -19.53 -22.18
N MET A 107 0.12 -19.46 -23.32
CA MET A 107 -1.21 -18.87 -23.40
C MET A 107 -2.22 -19.58 -22.48
N GLU A 108 -2.17 -20.92 -22.41
CA GLU A 108 -3.03 -21.72 -21.53
C GLU A 108 -2.78 -21.43 -20.04
N GLN A 109 -1.51 -21.26 -19.62
CA GLN A 109 -1.19 -20.89 -18.24
C GLN A 109 -1.67 -19.48 -17.88
N VAL A 110 -1.52 -18.51 -18.80
CA VAL A 110 -2.00 -17.14 -18.61
C VAL A 110 -3.53 -17.11 -18.52
N GLU A 111 -4.22 -17.87 -19.37
CA GLU A 111 -5.67 -18.00 -19.33
C GLU A 111 -6.14 -18.61 -18.01
N LYS A 112 -5.48 -19.67 -17.54
CA LYS A 112 -5.80 -20.28 -16.24
C LYS A 112 -5.64 -19.28 -15.09
N ASP A 113 -4.53 -18.57 -15.02
CA ASP A 113 -4.29 -17.56 -13.97
C ASP A 113 -5.28 -16.37 -14.08
N ALA A 114 -5.66 -15.97 -15.30
CA ALA A 114 -6.70 -14.97 -15.51
C ALA A 114 -8.07 -15.45 -14.99
N ASN A 115 -8.43 -16.72 -15.24
CA ASN A 115 -9.65 -17.33 -14.75
C ASN A 115 -9.64 -17.47 -13.22
N ASP A 116 -8.55 -17.94 -12.62
CA ASP A 116 -8.39 -18.04 -11.17
C ASP A 116 -8.53 -16.67 -10.49
N ARG A 117 -7.91 -15.63 -11.07
CA ARG A 117 -8.06 -14.24 -10.61
C ARG A 117 -9.50 -13.73 -10.77
N ALA A 118 -10.19 -14.08 -11.85
CA ALA A 118 -11.59 -13.71 -12.07
C ALA A 118 -12.52 -14.39 -11.05
N GLU A 119 -12.34 -15.69 -10.79
CA GLU A 119 -13.09 -16.42 -9.78
C GLU A 119 -12.87 -15.86 -8.38
N ALA A 120 -11.62 -15.52 -8.02
CA ALA A 120 -11.32 -14.91 -6.73
C ALA A 120 -12.03 -13.56 -6.56
N ARG A 121 -12.10 -12.74 -7.61
CA ARG A 121 -12.86 -11.47 -7.60
C ARG A 121 -14.36 -11.73 -7.45
N ALA A 122 -14.92 -12.69 -8.19
CA ALA A 122 -16.33 -13.03 -8.10
C ALA A 122 -16.71 -13.52 -6.69
N LYS A 123 -15.86 -14.35 -6.06
CA LYS A 123 -16.06 -14.80 -4.67
C LYS A 123 -16.01 -13.62 -3.69
N ALA A 124 -15.03 -12.72 -3.83
CA ALA A 124 -14.94 -11.53 -2.99
C ALA A 124 -16.14 -10.59 -3.15
N GLU A 125 -16.65 -10.44 -4.38
CA GLU A 125 -17.84 -9.64 -4.67
C GLU A 125 -19.11 -10.26 -4.07
N TYR A 126 -19.27 -11.58 -4.18
CA TYR A 126 -20.36 -12.31 -3.54
C TYR A 126 -20.35 -12.15 -2.00
N GLU A 127 -19.17 -12.29 -1.37
CA GLU A 127 -19.01 -12.08 0.08
C GLU A 127 -19.33 -10.62 0.48
N ALA A 128 -18.88 -9.65 -0.31
CA ALA A 128 -19.14 -8.23 -0.07
C ALA A 128 -20.65 -7.92 -0.16
N GLU A 129 -21.33 -8.49 -1.15
CA GLU A 129 -22.77 -8.34 -1.35
C GLU A 129 -23.57 -8.94 -0.19
N LEU A 130 -23.15 -10.11 0.31
CA LEU A 130 -23.75 -10.72 1.50
C LEU A 130 -23.61 -9.81 2.73
N GLN A 131 -22.41 -9.26 2.98
CA GLN A 131 -22.19 -8.32 4.07
C GLN A 131 -23.00 -7.03 3.89
N ARG A 132 -23.11 -6.52 2.67
CA ARG A 132 -23.94 -5.34 2.35
C ARG A 132 -25.41 -5.60 2.64
N SER A 133 -25.92 -6.79 2.29
CA SER A 133 -27.30 -7.20 2.60
C SER A 133 -27.56 -7.24 4.11
N GLN A 134 -26.64 -7.84 4.88
CA GLN A 134 -26.70 -7.85 6.34
C GLN A 134 -26.66 -6.43 6.94
N GLY A 135 -25.82 -5.56 6.37
CA GLY A 135 -25.78 -4.13 6.74
C GLY A 135 -27.10 -3.41 6.46
N ASN A 136 -27.75 -3.70 5.32
CA ASN A 136 -29.06 -3.14 5.00
C ASN A 136 -30.15 -3.62 5.98
N GLU A 137 -30.10 -4.89 6.40
CA GLU A 137 -31.03 -5.44 7.40
C GLU A 137 -30.82 -4.79 8.78
N ALA A 138 -29.57 -4.64 9.21
CA ALA A 138 -29.22 -3.93 10.44
C ALA A 138 -29.67 -2.46 10.40
N PHE A 139 -29.54 -1.80 9.24
CA PHE A 139 -30.02 -0.43 9.02
C PHE A 139 -31.54 -0.32 9.16
N ARG A 140 -32.30 -1.27 8.58
CA ARG A 140 -33.76 -1.32 8.73
C ARG A 140 -34.18 -1.55 10.18
N SER A 141 -33.37 -2.29 10.93
CA SER A 141 -33.53 -2.51 12.37
C SER A 141 -33.05 -1.32 13.23
N GLN A 142 -32.69 -0.18 12.62
CA GLN A 142 -32.17 1.02 13.28
C GLN A 142 -30.87 0.81 14.10
N LYS A 143 -30.18 -0.31 13.88
CA LYS A 143 -28.89 -0.63 14.53
C LYS A 143 -27.75 -0.10 13.67
N TYR A 144 -27.60 1.23 13.61
CA TYR A 144 -26.69 1.90 12.68
C TYR A 144 -25.21 1.55 12.90
N GLU A 145 -24.77 1.40 14.15
CA GLU A 145 -23.38 1.01 14.46
C GLU A 145 -23.04 -0.38 13.92
N LYS A 146 -23.96 -1.35 14.08
CA LYS A 146 -23.79 -2.70 13.52
C LYS A 146 -23.81 -2.67 12.00
N ALA A 147 -24.67 -1.84 11.40
CA ALA A 147 -24.71 -1.68 9.95
C ALA A 147 -23.36 -1.15 9.41
N ILE A 148 -22.74 -0.18 10.09
CA ILE A 148 -21.41 0.34 9.73
C ILE A 148 -20.36 -0.78 9.75
N LEU A 149 -20.34 -1.63 10.77
CA LEU A 149 -19.39 -2.76 10.84
C LEU A 149 -19.54 -3.73 9.67
N HIS A 150 -20.78 -4.02 9.24
CA HIS A 150 -21.03 -4.86 8.08
C HIS A 150 -20.61 -4.18 6.77
N TYR A 151 -20.87 -2.88 6.62
CA TYR A 151 -20.40 -2.12 5.45
C TYR A 151 -18.87 -2.01 5.41
N ASP A 152 -18.20 -1.87 6.54
CA ASP A 152 -16.74 -1.86 6.62
C ASP A 152 -16.16 -3.20 6.15
N LYS A 153 -16.75 -4.33 6.59
CA LYS A 153 -16.38 -5.67 6.10
C LYS A 153 -16.58 -5.80 4.59
N ALA A 154 -17.67 -5.26 4.05
CA ALA A 154 -17.93 -5.27 2.61
C ALA A 154 -16.89 -4.43 1.85
N ILE A 155 -16.51 -3.26 2.37
CA ILE A 155 -15.50 -2.36 1.76
C ILE A 155 -14.12 -3.01 1.75
N ILE A 156 -13.75 -3.76 2.78
CA ILE A 156 -12.47 -4.48 2.83
C ILE A 156 -12.38 -5.49 1.68
N LYS A 157 -13.49 -6.13 1.31
CA LYS A 157 -13.57 -7.10 0.22
C LYS A 157 -13.62 -6.43 -1.15
N VAL A 158 -14.47 -5.41 -1.31
CA VAL A 158 -14.63 -4.64 -2.55
C VAL A 158 -14.55 -3.15 -2.23
N LYS A 159 -13.40 -2.55 -2.56
CA LYS A 159 -13.11 -1.13 -2.27
C LYS A 159 -13.80 -0.16 -3.21
N ASP A 160 -14.36 -0.65 -4.31
CA ASP A 160 -14.85 0.18 -5.42
C ASP A 160 -16.38 0.29 -5.49
N SER A 161 -17.08 -0.06 -4.40
CA SER A 161 -18.55 -0.03 -4.36
C SER A 161 -19.10 1.29 -3.83
N ALA A 162 -19.51 2.18 -4.75
CA ALA A 162 -20.12 3.47 -4.42
C ALA A 162 -21.37 3.33 -3.53
N ILE A 163 -22.17 2.28 -3.76
CA ILE A 163 -23.40 2.01 -3.00
C ILE A 163 -23.09 1.76 -1.53
N THR A 164 -22.04 0.97 -1.24
CA THR A 164 -21.67 0.62 0.14
C THR A 164 -21.19 1.84 0.91
N TYR A 165 -20.37 2.71 0.30
CA TYR A 165 -19.97 3.97 0.93
C TYR A 165 -21.16 4.92 1.17
N CYS A 166 -22.05 5.07 0.19
CA CYS A 166 -23.25 5.89 0.37
C CYS A 166 -24.14 5.37 1.52
N ASN A 167 -24.31 4.05 1.62
CA ASN A 167 -25.08 3.45 2.71
C ASN A 167 -24.41 3.64 4.08
N ARG A 168 -23.07 3.54 4.16
CA ARG A 168 -22.30 3.82 5.37
C ARG A 168 -22.38 5.30 5.76
N ALA A 169 -22.26 6.22 4.79
CA ALA A 169 -22.41 7.65 4.99
C ALA A 169 -23.79 7.99 5.58
N LEU A 170 -24.85 7.36 5.08
CA LEU A 170 -26.20 7.54 5.63
C LEU A 170 -26.29 7.07 7.09
N CYS A 171 -25.64 5.95 7.45
CA CYS A 171 -25.56 5.51 8.84
C CYS A 171 -24.85 6.55 9.72
N TYR A 172 -23.74 7.12 9.25
CA TYR A 172 -23.04 8.18 9.97
C TYR A 172 -23.91 9.43 10.15
N ILE A 173 -24.69 9.83 9.13
CA ILE A 173 -25.64 10.94 9.24
C ILE A 173 -26.70 10.65 10.31
N LYS A 174 -27.24 9.41 10.36
CA LYS A 174 -28.20 9.01 11.39
C LYS A 174 -27.61 9.00 12.80
N LEU A 175 -26.31 8.73 12.92
CA LEU A 175 -25.55 8.85 14.17
C LEU A 175 -25.02 10.28 14.42
N GLN A 176 -25.43 11.27 13.61
CA GLN A 176 -24.98 12.68 13.69
C GLN A 176 -23.45 12.87 13.53
N ASN A 177 -22.75 11.88 12.97
CA ASN A 177 -21.33 11.96 12.68
C ASN A 177 -21.09 12.49 11.26
N TYR A 178 -21.42 13.77 11.06
CA TYR A 178 -21.37 14.41 9.74
C TYR A 178 -19.96 14.45 9.14
N LYS A 179 -18.91 14.59 9.97
CA LYS A 179 -17.52 14.65 9.49
C LYS A 179 -17.09 13.35 8.80
N ARG A 180 -17.48 12.19 9.34
CA ARG A 180 -17.18 10.89 8.70
C ARG A 180 -18.04 10.67 7.46
N ALA A 181 -19.31 11.06 7.51
CA ALA A 181 -20.19 10.99 6.33
C ALA A 181 -19.65 11.80 5.15
N LEU A 182 -19.11 13.00 5.39
CA LEU A 182 -18.49 13.83 4.35
C LEU A 182 -17.31 13.14 3.67
N LYS A 183 -16.43 12.50 4.44
CA LYS A 183 -15.29 11.76 3.88
C LYS A 183 -15.74 10.64 2.95
N ASP A 184 -16.77 9.90 3.33
CA ASP A 184 -17.33 8.83 2.51
C ASP A 184 -17.95 9.38 1.22
N CYS A 185 -18.71 10.47 1.32
CA CYS A 185 -19.33 11.11 0.15
C CYS A 185 -18.26 11.68 -0.80
N GLN A 186 -17.23 12.34 -0.27
CA GLN A 186 -16.10 12.86 -1.06
C GLN A 186 -15.37 11.74 -1.78
N TYR A 187 -15.07 10.63 -1.10
CA TYR A 187 -14.44 9.48 -1.74
C TYR A 187 -15.27 8.94 -2.91
N VAL A 188 -16.58 8.83 -2.75
CA VAL A 188 -17.47 8.39 -3.83
C VAL A 188 -17.42 9.36 -5.01
N LEU A 189 -17.50 10.66 -4.76
CA LEU A 189 -17.53 11.68 -5.82
C LEU A 189 -16.20 11.82 -6.55
N GLU A 190 -15.07 11.71 -5.84
CA GLU A 190 -13.74 11.89 -6.44
C GLU A 190 -13.18 10.62 -7.10
N LYS A 191 -13.47 9.43 -6.53
CA LYS A 191 -12.78 8.18 -6.93
C LYS A 191 -13.67 7.19 -7.66
N LEU A 192 -14.98 7.22 -7.45
CA LEU A 192 -15.89 6.19 -7.96
C LEU A 192 -16.84 6.74 -9.01
N GLN A 193 -17.70 7.67 -8.61
CA GLN A 193 -18.80 8.17 -9.40
C GLN A 193 -19.09 9.63 -9.06
N GLU A 194 -18.54 10.54 -9.86
CA GLU A 194 -18.76 11.99 -9.74
C GLU A 194 -20.24 12.38 -9.86
N ARG A 195 -21.01 11.66 -10.69
CA ARG A 195 -22.43 11.97 -10.96
C ARG A 195 -23.39 11.30 -9.97
N ASN A 196 -22.91 10.66 -8.90
CA ASN A 196 -23.76 9.91 -7.99
C ASN A 196 -24.69 10.84 -7.19
N LEU A 197 -26.00 10.75 -7.45
CA LEU A 197 -26.97 11.63 -6.79
C LEU A 197 -26.98 11.47 -5.27
N ARG A 198 -26.94 10.23 -4.77
CA ARG A 198 -27.02 9.96 -3.33
C ARG A 198 -25.84 10.57 -2.58
N ALA A 199 -24.64 10.49 -3.15
CA ALA A 199 -23.44 11.08 -2.56
C ALA A 199 -23.59 12.60 -2.40
N TRP A 200 -24.03 13.32 -3.45
CA TRP A 200 -24.28 14.76 -3.38
C TRP A 200 -25.36 15.12 -2.33
N LEU A 201 -26.47 14.38 -2.28
CA LEU A 201 -27.54 14.63 -1.31
C LEU A 201 -27.11 14.36 0.13
N TYR A 202 -26.35 13.28 0.39
CA TYR A 202 -25.85 12.96 1.71
C TYR A 202 -24.75 13.94 2.15
N GLN A 203 -23.93 14.42 1.21
CA GLN A 203 -22.97 15.48 1.48
C GLN A 203 -23.67 16.78 1.87
N ALA A 204 -24.71 17.18 1.14
CA ALA A 204 -25.55 18.33 1.49
C ALA A 204 -26.17 18.18 2.88
N HIS A 205 -26.78 17.03 3.19
CA HIS A 205 -27.33 16.74 4.52
C HIS A 205 -26.26 16.88 5.62
N ALA A 206 -25.07 16.35 5.40
CA ALA A 206 -23.97 16.47 6.36
C ALA A 206 -23.52 17.93 6.55
N TYR A 207 -23.45 18.74 5.49
CA TYR A 207 -23.15 20.18 5.62
C TYR A 207 -24.25 20.96 6.35
N LYS A 208 -25.51 20.61 6.13
CA LYS A 208 -26.64 21.18 6.87
C LYS A 208 -26.53 20.89 8.37
N GLY A 209 -26.19 19.65 8.73
CA GLY A 209 -25.93 19.26 10.12
C GLY A 209 -24.74 19.98 10.76
N LEU A 210 -23.75 20.40 9.95
CA LEU A 210 -22.60 21.20 10.38
C LEU A 210 -22.84 22.73 10.32
N LYS A 211 -24.05 23.17 9.96
CA LYS A 211 -24.41 24.59 9.79
C LYS A 211 -23.53 25.33 8.76
N GLN A 212 -23.09 24.63 7.72
CA GLN A 212 -22.34 25.21 6.60
C GLN A 212 -23.29 25.40 5.40
N ASP A 213 -24.11 26.45 5.44
CA ASP A 213 -25.16 26.67 4.43
C ASP A 213 -24.57 27.00 3.04
N ASP A 214 -23.45 27.73 2.96
CA ASP A 214 -22.79 28.04 1.66
C ASP A 214 -22.45 26.77 0.86
N LYS A 215 -21.87 25.77 1.54
CA LYS A 215 -21.48 24.50 0.91
C LYS A 215 -22.68 23.61 0.65
N PHE A 216 -23.74 23.73 1.45
CA PHE A 216 -24.99 23.02 1.24
C PHE A 216 -25.62 23.43 -0.10
N GLU A 217 -25.73 24.72 -0.37
CA GLU A 217 -26.27 25.24 -1.63
C GLU A 217 -25.43 24.81 -2.83
N GLU A 218 -24.10 24.83 -2.71
CA GLU A 218 -23.18 24.35 -3.75
C GLU A 218 -23.42 22.87 -4.08
N CYS A 219 -23.56 22.01 -3.06
CA CYS A 219 -23.81 20.58 -3.26
C CYS A 219 -25.17 20.34 -3.91
N VAL A 220 -26.20 21.11 -3.53
CA VAL A 220 -27.53 21.03 -4.13
C VAL A 220 -27.52 21.45 -5.59
N ALA A 221 -26.81 22.54 -5.92
CA ALA A 221 -26.67 23.00 -7.30
C ALA A 221 -26.03 21.92 -8.17
N LYS A 222 -24.91 21.32 -7.71
CA LYS A 222 -24.25 20.20 -8.41
C LYS A 222 -25.14 18.97 -8.53
N ALA A 223 -25.93 18.65 -7.50
CA ALA A 223 -26.88 17.54 -7.55
C ALA A 223 -27.92 17.74 -8.68
N ARG A 224 -28.45 18.96 -8.83
CA ARG A 224 -29.41 19.33 -9.88
C ARG A 224 -28.77 19.32 -11.27
N GLU A 225 -27.55 19.83 -11.40
CA GLU A 225 -26.81 19.86 -12.66
C GLU A 225 -26.53 18.45 -13.21
N HIS A 226 -26.02 17.55 -12.37
CA HIS A 226 -25.68 16.19 -12.80
C HIS A 226 -26.90 15.28 -13.03
N ASN A 227 -28.04 15.57 -12.39
CA ASN A 227 -29.23 14.70 -12.40
C ASN A 227 -30.51 15.45 -12.80
N PRO A 228 -30.62 15.98 -14.03
CA PRO A 228 -31.77 16.78 -14.47
C PRO A 228 -33.09 15.98 -14.48
N LYS A 229 -33.03 14.65 -14.61
CA LYS A 229 -34.23 13.80 -14.62
C LYS A 229 -34.87 13.62 -13.24
N GLN A 230 -34.12 13.86 -12.16
CA GLN A 230 -34.55 13.55 -10.79
C GLN A 230 -34.76 14.81 -9.93
N LEU A 231 -34.93 15.98 -10.56
CA LEU A 231 -35.14 17.28 -9.90
C LEU A 231 -36.25 17.23 -8.83
N ALA A 232 -37.42 16.69 -9.17
CA ALA A 232 -38.54 16.58 -8.23
C ALA A 232 -38.21 15.77 -6.97
N TYR A 233 -37.36 14.74 -7.09
CA TYR A 233 -36.89 13.95 -5.95
C TYR A 233 -35.91 14.75 -5.09
N ILE A 234 -34.99 15.49 -5.72
CA ILE A 234 -34.01 16.35 -5.05
C ILE A 234 -34.73 17.43 -4.22
N ASP A 235 -35.68 18.14 -4.82
CA ASP A 235 -36.40 19.22 -4.15
C ASP A 235 -37.25 18.69 -3.00
N LYS A 236 -37.89 17.52 -3.18
CA LYS A 236 -38.60 16.84 -2.08
C LYS A 236 -37.66 16.47 -0.95
N TYR A 237 -36.46 15.98 -1.25
CA TYR A 237 -35.46 15.61 -0.24
C TYR A 237 -34.98 16.83 0.54
N ILE A 238 -34.65 17.92 -0.16
CA ILE A 238 -34.21 19.18 0.46
C ILE A 238 -35.29 19.75 1.38
N LYS A 239 -36.54 19.78 0.91
CA LYS A 239 -37.66 20.25 1.72
C LYS A 239 -37.84 19.44 3.01
N GLN A 240 -37.50 18.14 3.01
CA GLN A 240 -37.51 17.30 4.22
C GLN A 240 -36.37 17.60 5.20
N LEU A 241 -35.28 18.23 4.73
CA LEU A 241 -34.16 18.61 5.58
C LEU A 241 -34.35 20.00 6.20
N GLU A 242 -35.14 20.85 5.57
CA GLU A 242 -35.45 22.21 6.03
C GLU A 242 -36.68 22.27 6.94
N ALA A 243 -37.50 21.22 6.94
CA ALA A 243 -38.70 21.07 7.78
C ALA A 243 -38.35 20.61 9.20
#